data_AF-A0A7S3TRA3-F1
#
_entry.id   AF-A0A7S3TRA3-F1
#
_cell.length_a   1.000
_cell.length_b   1.000
_cell.length_c   1.000
_cell.angle_alpha   90.00
_cell.angle_beta   90.00
_cell.angle_gamma   90.00
#
_symmetry.space_group_name_H-M   'P 1'
#
loop_
_entity.id
_entity.type
_entity.pdbx_description
1 polymer ?
#
loop_
_entity_poly.entity_id
_entity_poly.type
_entity_poly.pdbx_seq_one_letter_code
_entity_poly.pdbx_strand_id
1 'polypeptide(L)'
;PCAPCSPKDTQPGKALDKAIPMGNTPSRKALDKAIGALPESEHYFGLENFGNTCYCNSVLQALYYCGPFRQRCLEHHAVAASSGEDDLLACLCDLFRAISSQKRRCGVHAPRRFVAKLRGVNELFNNQMHQDAHEFLNYLLNESAELLEKRQKREATRQKDGAAGEAGGAARGGAEA
;
A
#
# COMPACT_ATOMS: atom_id res chain seq x y z
N PRO A 1 -4.56 -24.28 -19.60
CA PRO A 1 -3.79 -25.28 -18.81
C PRO A 1 -2.43 -24.71 -18.41
N CYS A 2 -2.33 -24.17 -17.19
CA CYS A 2 -1.08 -23.64 -16.64
C CYS A 2 -0.30 -24.80 -15.99
N ALA A 3 1.01 -24.88 -16.25
CA ALA A 3 1.86 -25.95 -15.75
C ALA A 3 2.02 -25.90 -14.21
N PRO A 4 2.20 -27.04 -13.52
CA PRO A 4 2.43 -27.06 -12.08
C PRO A 4 3.86 -26.60 -11.76
N CYS A 5 3.97 -25.57 -10.93
CA CYS A 5 5.24 -25.13 -10.37
C CYS A 5 5.70 -26.14 -9.29
N SER A 6 6.87 -26.75 -9.47
CA SER A 6 7.44 -27.69 -8.50
C SER A 6 8.00 -26.94 -7.28
N PRO A 7 7.77 -27.42 -6.03
CA PRO A 7 8.28 -26.77 -4.83
C PRO A 7 9.74 -27.20 -4.62
N LYS A 8 10.69 -26.38 -5.07
CA LYS A 8 12.08 -26.48 -4.63
C LYS A 8 12.58 -25.12 -4.14
N ASP A 9 12.92 -25.11 -2.87
CA ASP A 9 13.86 -24.20 -2.23
C ASP A 9 13.45 -22.74 -2.05
N THR A 10 12.55 -22.48 -1.10
CA THR A 10 12.73 -21.37 -0.16
C THR A 10 12.05 -21.73 1.16
N GLN A 11 12.79 -22.26 2.13
CA GLN A 11 12.40 -22.19 3.54
C GLN A 11 13.05 -20.92 4.12
N PRO A 12 12.34 -19.79 4.28
CA PRO A 12 12.84 -18.70 5.11
C PRO A 12 12.38 -18.97 6.55
N GLY A 13 12.81 -20.09 7.13
CA GLY A 13 12.18 -20.60 8.37
C GLY A 13 13.14 -20.91 9.52
N LYS A 14 14.46 -20.81 9.36
CA LYS A 14 15.40 -21.24 10.41
C LYS A 14 16.50 -20.23 10.77
N ALA A 15 16.65 -19.16 9.98
CA ALA A 15 17.64 -18.11 10.24
C ALA A 15 17.07 -16.90 10.99
N LEU A 16 15.75 -16.70 11.00
CA LEU A 16 15.14 -15.53 11.63
C LEU A 16 14.78 -15.75 13.12
N ASP A 17 14.60 -17.00 13.55
CA ASP A 17 14.26 -17.33 14.95
C ASP A 17 15.43 -17.20 15.95
N LYS A 18 16.68 -17.01 15.47
CA LYS A 18 17.86 -16.92 16.34
C LYS A 18 18.35 -15.50 16.62
N ALA A 19 17.66 -14.48 16.14
CA ALA A 19 18.05 -13.10 16.38
C ALA A 19 16.81 -12.24 16.54
N ILE A 20 16.23 -12.24 17.75
CA ILE A 20 15.69 -11.09 18.50
C ILE A 20 15.02 -11.68 19.76
N PRO A 21 15.67 -11.71 20.94
CA PRO A 21 14.96 -11.96 22.17
C PRO A 21 13.93 -10.85 22.38
N MET A 22 12.64 -11.20 22.48
CA MET A 22 11.60 -10.27 22.93
C MET A 22 11.94 -9.83 24.35
N GLY A 23 12.51 -8.63 24.49
CA GLY A 23 12.92 -8.08 25.78
C GLY A 23 14.22 -7.25 25.77
N ASN A 24 15.08 -7.38 24.76
CA ASN A 24 16.26 -6.54 24.60
C ASN A 24 16.29 -5.92 23.19
N THR A 25 16.11 -4.60 23.10
CA THR A 25 16.29 -3.87 21.83
C THR A 25 17.74 -4.06 21.37
N PRO A 26 18.00 -4.72 20.23
CA PRO A 26 19.37 -4.93 19.76
C PRO A 26 20.05 -3.58 19.54
N SER A 27 21.34 -3.50 19.90
CA SER A 27 22.16 -2.32 19.58
C SER A 27 22.10 -2.05 18.08
N ARG A 28 22.10 -0.76 17.70
CA ARG A 28 22.04 -0.33 16.29
C ARG A 28 23.05 -1.07 15.40
N LYS A 29 24.27 -1.32 15.92
CA LYS A 29 25.32 -2.07 15.23
C LYS A 29 24.95 -3.53 14.94
N ALA A 30 24.28 -4.20 15.89
CA ALA A 30 23.84 -5.58 15.71
C ALA A 30 22.68 -5.67 14.70
N LEU A 31 21.78 -4.69 14.72
CA LEU A 31 20.71 -4.58 13.74
C LEU A 31 21.26 -4.34 12.34
N ASP A 32 22.15 -3.37 12.16
CA ASP A 32 22.74 -3.07 10.84
C ASP A 32 23.51 -4.29 10.27
N LYS A 33 24.20 -5.07 11.12
CA LYS A 33 24.85 -6.33 10.73
C LYS A 33 23.85 -7.40 10.26
N ALA A 34 22.75 -7.58 10.97
CA ALA A 34 21.71 -8.55 10.60
C ALA A 34 21.02 -8.16 9.28
N ILE A 35 20.71 -6.87 9.10
CA ILE A 35 20.13 -6.35 7.86
C ILE A 35 21.10 -6.48 6.68
N GLY A 36 22.40 -6.32 6.93
CA GLY A 36 23.44 -6.54 5.92
C GLY A 36 23.45 -7.95 5.32
N ALA A 37 22.93 -8.96 6.02
CA ALA A 37 22.82 -10.33 5.54
C ALA A 37 21.52 -10.60 4.73
N LEU A 38 20.62 -9.62 4.64
CA LEU A 38 19.32 -9.74 3.95
C LEU A 38 19.38 -9.08 2.55
N PRO A 39 18.45 -9.40 1.64
CA PRO A 39 18.41 -8.85 0.27
C PRO A 39 18.49 -7.32 0.23
N GLU A 40 19.40 -6.77 -0.59
CA GLU A 40 19.66 -5.33 -0.65
C GLU A 40 18.47 -4.50 -1.15
N SER A 41 17.55 -5.11 -1.90
CA SER A 41 16.31 -4.48 -2.37
C SER A 41 15.33 -4.14 -1.25
N GLU A 42 15.49 -4.76 -0.08
CA GLU A 42 14.49 -4.73 0.98
C GLU A 42 14.77 -3.65 2.03
N HIS A 43 13.68 -2.99 2.44
CA HIS A 43 13.67 -1.92 3.43
C HIS A 43 12.86 -2.37 4.65
N TYR A 44 13.50 -2.34 5.83
CA TYR A 44 12.97 -2.86 7.09
C TYR A 44 12.65 -1.72 8.05
N PHE A 45 11.43 -1.20 7.96
CA PHE A 45 10.98 -0.07 8.79
C PHE A 45 9.87 -0.50 9.74
N GLY A 46 10.07 -0.27 11.03
CA GLY A 46 8.99 -0.34 12.01
C GLY A 46 7.99 0.80 11.82
N LEU A 47 6.78 0.64 12.35
CA LEU A 47 5.75 1.68 12.33
C LEU A 47 5.50 2.23 13.73
N GLU A 48 5.49 3.56 13.86
CA GLU A 48 5.13 4.25 15.10
C GLU A 48 3.67 3.91 15.50
N ASN A 49 3.41 3.76 16.79
CA ASN A 49 2.08 3.47 17.32
C ASN A 49 1.40 4.78 17.77
N PHE A 50 0.17 5.02 17.32
CA PHE A 50 -0.60 6.25 17.59
C PHE A 50 -1.81 6.01 18.49
N GLY A 51 -1.60 5.32 19.62
CA GLY A 51 -2.64 4.96 20.57
C GLY A 51 -3.36 3.70 20.12
N ASN A 52 -2.90 2.55 20.64
CA ASN A 52 -3.47 1.22 20.40
C ASN A 52 -3.61 0.82 18.93
N THR A 53 -2.80 1.39 18.03
CA THR A 53 -2.82 1.09 16.57
C THR A 53 -1.94 -0.10 16.18
N CYS A 54 -1.54 -0.94 17.13
CA CYS A 54 -0.68 -2.10 16.84
C CYS A 54 -1.34 -3.13 15.90
N TYR A 55 -2.67 -3.28 15.98
CA TYR A 55 -3.45 -4.12 15.06
C TYR A 55 -3.32 -3.65 13.60
N CYS A 56 -3.29 -2.33 13.41
CA CYS A 56 -3.11 -1.70 12.10
C CYS A 56 -1.67 -1.88 11.62
N ASN A 57 -0.70 -1.59 12.49
CA ASN A 57 0.72 -1.71 12.17
C ASN A 57 1.10 -3.14 11.77
N SER A 58 0.59 -4.17 12.45
CA SER A 58 0.90 -5.57 12.12
C SER A 58 0.33 -5.99 10.75
N VAL A 59 -0.90 -5.58 10.43
CA VAL A 59 -1.53 -5.82 9.12
C VAL A 59 -0.79 -5.08 8.01
N LEU A 60 -0.44 -3.81 8.21
CA LEU A 60 0.33 -3.04 7.23
C LEU A 60 1.68 -3.67 6.92
N GLN A 61 2.38 -4.20 7.94
CA GLN A 61 3.63 -4.93 7.76
C GLN A 61 3.41 -6.22 6.96
N ALA A 62 2.40 -7.02 7.30
CA ALA A 62 2.07 -8.24 6.58
C ALA A 62 1.82 -7.95 5.09
N LEU A 63 0.98 -6.96 4.79
CA LEU A 63 0.66 -6.55 3.42
C LEU A 63 1.88 -5.98 2.67
N TYR A 64 2.76 -5.23 3.34
CA TYR A 64 3.97 -4.71 2.72
C TYR A 64 4.92 -5.82 2.27
N TYR A 65 5.04 -6.91 3.03
CA TYR A 65 5.87 -8.05 2.65
C TYR A 65 5.14 -9.08 1.77
N CYS A 66 3.84 -8.89 1.50
CA CYS A 66 3.17 -9.55 0.39
C CYS A 66 3.64 -8.93 -0.94
N GLY A 67 4.70 -9.49 -1.52
CA GLY A 67 5.37 -8.98 -2.73
C GLY A 67 4.44 -8.51 -3.85
N PRO A 68 3.47 -9.34 -4.30
CA PRO A 68 2.52 -8.93 -5.34
C PRO A 68 1.65 -7.73 -4.94
N PHE A 69 1.16 -7.69 -3.71
CA PHE A 69 0.33 -6.59 -3.21
C PHE A 69 1.13 -5.29 -3.15
N ARG A 70 2.35 -5.33 -2.60
CA ARG A 70 3.25 -4.17 -2.56
C ARG A 70 3.56 -3.63 -3.96
N GLN A 71 3.90 -4.51 -4.91
CA GLN A 71 4.18 -4.10 -6.29
C GLN A 71 3.00 -3.34 -6.91
N ARG A 72 1.77 -3.87 -6.75
CA ARG A 72 0.56 -3.20 -7.22
C ARG A 72 0.35 -1.84 -6.56
N CYS A 73 0.55 -1.72 -5.24
CA CYS A 73 0.47 -0.43 -4.57
C CYS A 73 1.49 0.60 -5.10
N LEU A 74 2.72 0.17 -5.36
CA LEU A 74 3.77 1.05 -5.89
C LEU A 74 3.47 1.51 -7.34
N GLU A 75 2.93 0.64 -8.17
CA GLU A 75 2.43 0.99 -9.51
C GLU A 75 1.26 1.97 -9.43
N HIS A 76 0.28 1.68 -8.56
CA HIS A 76 -0.89 2.53 -8.37
C HIS A 76 -0.56 3.91 -7.81
N HIS A 77 0.48 4.05 -6.98
CA HIS A 77 0.95 5.34 -6.48
C HIS A 77 1.25 6.32 -7.63
N ALA A 78 1.94 5.85 -8.68
CA ALA A 78 2.31 6.69 -9.81
C ALA A 78 1.08 7.24 -10.54
N VAL A 79 0.05 6.40 -10.69
CA VAL A 79 -1.22 6.78 -11.30
C VAL A 79 -2.01 7.72 -10.38
N ALA A 80 -2.16 7.38 -9.11
CA ALA A 80 -2.91 8.17 -8.13
C ALA A 80 -2.35 9.59 -7.97
N ALA A 81 -1.02 9.74 -7.97
CA ALA A 81 -0.35 11.04 -7.91
C ALA A 81 -0.71 11.94 -9.10
N SER A 82 -0.90 11.37 -10.29
CA SER A 82 -1.30 12.13 -11.49
C SER A 82 -2.78 12.53 -11.49
N SER A 83 -3.63 11.74 -10.84
CA SER A 83 -5.09 11.95 -10.77
C SER A 83 -5.54 12.81 -9.58
N GLY A 84 -4.64 13.11 -8.64
CA GLY A 84 -4.95 13.92 -7.44
C GLY A 84 -5.89 13.23 -6.44
N GLU A 85 -5.90 11.89 -6.41
CA GLU A 85 -6.77 11.13 -5.51
C GLU A 85 -6.26 11.19 -4.06
N ASP A 86 -7.14 11.50 -3.10
CA ASP A 86 -6.82 11.55 -1.66
C ASP A 86 -7.78 10.68 -0.82
N ASP A 87 -7.75 9.38 -1.06
CA ASP A 87 -8.51 8.37 -0.33
C ASP A 87 -7.60 7.44 0.49
N LEU A 88 -8.20 6.44 1.15
CA LEU A 88 -7.47 5.49 1.99
C LEU A 88 -6.45 4.67 1.20
N LEU A 89 -6.81 4.25 -0.02
CA LEU A 89 -5.91 3.51 -0.91
C LEU A 89 -4.72 4.37 -1.36
N ALA A 90 -4.94 5.64 -1.71
CA ALA A 90 -3.85 6.57 -2.00
C ALA A 90 -2.89 6.69 -0.80
N CYS A 91 -3.44 6.86 0.41
CA CYS A 91 -2.62 6.93 1.63
C CYS A 91 -1.83 5.64 1.91
N LEU A 92 -2.39 4.46 1.59
CA LEU A 92 -1.70 3.18 1.70
C LEU A 92 -0.52 3.08 0.72
N CYS A 93 -0.77 3.41 -0.56
CA CYS A 93 0.24 3.43 -1.60
C CYS A 93 1.37 4.42 -1.28
N ASP A 94 1.03 5.60 -0.76
CA ASP A 94 1.98 6.62 -0.31
C ASP A 94 2.85 6.12 0.84
N LEU A 95 2.28 5.41 1.81
CA LEU A 95 3.03 4.81 2.91
C LEU A 95 4.03 3.76 2.39
N PHE A 96 3.60 2.87 1.49
CA PHE A 96 4.47 1.84 0.94
C PHE A 96 5.60 2.46 0.11
N ARG A 97 5.28 3.46 -0.73
CA ARG A 97 6.27 4.23 -1.47
C ARG A 97 7.27 4.92 -0.55
N ALA A 98 6.79 5.52 0.54
CA ALA A 98 7.63 6.23 1.49
C ALA A 98 8.61 5.29 2.20
N ILE A 99 8.22 4.05 2.50
CA ILE A 99 9.11 3.02 3.05
C ILE A 99 10.12 2.53 2.00
N SER A 100 9.65 2.16 0.80
CA SER A 100 10.52 1.62 -0.25
C SER A 100 11.50 2.64 -0.85
N SER A 101 11.29 3.93 -0.59
CA SER A 101 12.14 5.03 -1.08
C SER A 101 13.25 5.46 -0.13
N GLN A 102 13.31 4.85 1.05
CA GLN A 102 14.25 5.27 2.08
C GLN A 102 15.69 5.00 1.66
N LYS A 103 16.59 5.96 1.91
CA LYS A 103 18.03 5.74 1.66
C LYS A 103 18.63 4.71 2.61
N ARG A 104 18.06 4.58 3.82
CA ARG A 104 18.50 3.62 4.83
C ARG A 104 17.71 2.33 4.68
N ARG A 105 18.39 1.21 4.91
CA ARG A 105 17.74 -0.11 4.89
C ARG A 105 16.89 -0.42 6.11
N CYS A 106 17.03 0.33 7.21
CA CYS A 106 16.20 0.14 8.39
C CYS A 106 15.97 1.40 9.22
N GLY A 107 14.82 1.45 9.88
CA GLY A 107 14.40 2.59 10.69
C GLY A 107 12.99 2.45 11.25
N VAL A 108 12.38 3.59 11.57
CA VAL A 108 10.98 3.69 11.98
C VAL A 108 10.31 4.73 11.12
N HIS A 109 9.11 4.45 10.64
CA HIS A 109 8.27 5.37 9.89
C HIS A 109 6.98 5.66 10.67
N ALA A 110 6.54 6.91 10.66
CA ALA A 110 5.30 7.37 11.26
C ALA A 110 4.14 7.31 10.24
N PRO A 111 3.17 6.37 10.32
CA PRO A 111 2.05 6.28 9.36
C PRO A 111 0.93 7.33 9.60
N ARG A 112 1.30 8.59 9.89
CA ARG A 112 0.35 9.63 10.36
C ARG A 112 -0.79 9.89 9.38
N ARG A 113 -0.47 10.06 8.10
CA ARG A 113 -1.47 10.36 7.06
C ARG A 113 -2.45 9.20 6.87
N PHE A 114 -1.94 7.97 6.83
CA PHE A 114 -2.78 6.77 6.73
C PHE A 114 -3.71 6.63 7.93
N VAL A 115 -3.19 6.75 9.16
CA VAL A 115 -4.01 6.63 10.37
C VAL A 115 -5.05 7.75 10.46
N ALA A 116 -4.69 8.98 10.10
CA ALA A 116 -5.65 10.09 10.07
C ALA A 116 -6.76 9.84 9.04
N LYS A 117 -6.42 9.35 7.83
CA LYS A 117 -7.41 9.00 6.81
C LYS A 117 -8.32 7.87 7.26
N LEU A 118 -7.76 6.79 7.83
CA LEU A 118 -8.51 5.64 8.36
C LEU A 118 -9.56 6.08 9.38
N ARG A 119 -9.15 6.90 10.36
CA ARG A 119 -10.06 7.45 11.38
C ARG A 119 -11.14 8.35 10.80
N GLY A 120 -10.85 9.05 9.71
CA GLY A 120 -11.81 9.92 9.03
C GLY A 120 -12.84 9.18 8.18
N VAL A 121 -12.51 7.97 7.68
CA VAL A 121 -13.41 7.21 6.79
C VAL A 121 -14.21 6.12 7.49
N ASN A 122 -13.79 5.68 8.67
CA ASN A 122 -14.47 4.62 9.40
C ASN A 122 -14.50 4.89 10.92
N GLU A 123 -15.72 5.06 11.44
CA GLU A 123 -15.96 5.36 12.86
C GLU A 123 -15.50 4.25 13.81
N LEU A 124 -15.52 2.98 13.35
CA LEU A 124 -15.06 1.83 14.13
C LEU A 124 -13.59 2.01 14.56
N PHE A 125 -12.77 2.59 13.68
CA PHE A 125 -11.34 2.82 13.92
C PHE A 125 -11.06 4.23 14.49
N ASN A 126 -12.09 5.08 14.63
CA ASN A 126 -11.97 6.46 15.14
C ASN A 126 -11.99 6.53 16.68
N ASN A 127 -11.18 5.71 17.32
CA ASN A 127 -10.99 5.74 18.77
C ASN A 127 -9.58 5.28 19.14
N GLN A 128 -9.26 5.28 20.43
CA GLN A 128 -7.98 4.82 20.96
C GLN A 128 -8.08 3.39 21.54
N MET A 129 -9.07 2.60 21.14
CA MET A 129 -9.19 1.21 21.59
C MET A 129 -8.36 0.29 20.69
N HIS A 130 -7.91 -0.84 21.25
CA HIS A 130 -7.42 -1.94 20.43
C HIS A 130 -8.58 -2.48 19.59
N GLN A 131 -8.27 -2.86 18.36
CA GLN A 131 -9.24 -3.42 17.42
C GLN A 131 -8.74 -4.79 16.96
N ASP A 132 -9.65 -5.59 16.43
CA ASP A 132 -9.30 -6.89 15.84
C ASP A 132 -8.52 -6.66 14.52
N ALA A 133 -7.32 -7.22 14.44
CA ALA A 133 -6.46 -7.13 13.26
C ALA A 133 -7.10 -7.79 12.02
N HIS A 134 -7.85 -8.87 12.22
CA HIS A 134 -8.58 -9.54 11.14
C HIS A 134 -9.70 -8.66 10.58
N GLU A 135 -10.45 -8.00 11.47
CA GLU A 135 -11.50 -7.06 11.07
C GLU A 135 -10.91 -5.88 10.29
N PHE A 136 -9.81 -5.31 10.77
CA PHE A 136 -9.09 -4.25 10.05
C PHE A 136 -8.57 -4.71 8.68
N LEU A 137 -7.99 -5.90 8.58
CA LEU A 137 -7.52 -6.45 7.30
C LEU A 137 -8.66 -6.59 6.30
N ASN A 138 -9.78 -7.19 6.73
CA ASN A 138 -10.94 -7.41 5.87
C ASN A 138 -11.50 -6.07 5.37
N TYR A 139 -11.68 -5.11 6.29
CA TYR A 139 -12.10 -3.75 5.93
C TYR A 139 -11.15 -3.11 4.90
N LEU A 140 -9.85 -3.12 5.17
CA LEU A 140 -8.86 -2.47 4.31
C LEU A 140 -8.84 -3.03 2.89
N LEU A 141 -8.95 -4.35 2.74
CA LEU A 141 -8.95 -5.00 1.43
C LEU A 141 -10.25 -4.71 0.65
N ASN A 142 -11.41 -4.77 1.31
CA ASN A 142 -12.68 -4.45 0.66
C ASN A 142 -12.76 -2.99 0.25
N GLU A 143 -12.40 -2.06 1.15
CA GLU A 143 -12.34 -0.63 0.84
C GLU A 143 -11.37 -0.34 -0.32
N SER A 144 -10.21 -1.01 -0.35
CA SER A 144 -9.27 -0.87 -1.46
C SER A 144 -9.87 -1.35 -2.79
N ALA A 145 -10.62 -2.46 -2.79
CA ALA A 145 -11.28 -2.98 -3.98
C ALA A 145 -12.39 -2.02 -4.47
N GLU A 146 -13.22 -1.52 -3.56
CA GLU A 146 -14.29 -0.56 -3.89
C GLU A 146 -13.74 0.74 -4.48
N LEU A 147 -12.66 1.28 -3.91
CA LEU A 147 -11.99 2.48 -4.42
C LEU A 147 -11.41 2.25 -5.83
N LEU A 148 -10.81 1.09 -6.09
CA LEU A 148 -10.28 0.76 -7.42
C LEU A 148 -11.41 0.66 -8.46
N GLU A 149 -12.50 -0.03 -8.15
CA GLU A 149 -13.65 -0.13 -9.05
C GLU A 149 -14.27 1.25 -9.34
N LYS A 150 -14.40 2.08 -8.32
CA LYS A 150 -14.94 3.44 -8.46
C LYS A 150 -14.08 4.30 -9.38
N ARG A 151 -12.75 4.18 -9.28
CA ARG A 151 -11.80 4.87 -10.18
C ARG A 151 -11.93 4.39 -11.63
N GLN A 152 -11.98 3.08 -11.85
CA GLN A 152 -12.16 2.51 -13.20
C GLN A 152 -13.48 2.96 -13.86
N LYS A 153 -14.58 2.97 -13.09
CA LYS A 153 -15.88 3.47 -13.58
C LYS A 153 -15.82 4.95 -13.96
N ARG A 154 -15.16 5.79 -13.15
CA ARG A 154 -14.97 7.23 -13.45
C ARG A 154 -14.15 7.45 -14.71
N GLU A 155 -13.10 6.67 -14.93
CA GLU A 155 -12.28 6.73 -16.15
C GLU A 155 -13.06 6.32 -17.39
N ALA A 156 -13.86 5.25 -17.30
CA ALA A 156 -14.71 4.80 -18.40
C ALA A 156 -15.78 5.84 -18.77
N THR A 157 -16.36 6.55 -17.79
CA THR A 157 -17.32 7.63 -18.08
C THR A 157 -16.64 8.83 -18.73
N ARG A 158 -15.47 9.26 -18.24
CA ARG A 158 -14.71 10.38 -18.84
C ARG A 158 -14.33 10.12 -20.31
N GLN A 159 -14.00 8.87 -20.66
CA GLN A 159 -13.69 8.50 -22.05
C GLN A 159 -14.92 8.53 -22.96
N LYS A 160 -16.11 8.17 -22.44
CA LYS A 160 -17.37 8.24 -23.20
C LYS A 160 -17.80 9.68 -23.48
N ASP A 161 -17.65 10.57 -22.50
CA ASP A 161 -18.02 11.99 -22.64
C ASP A 161 -17.07 12.74 -23.58
N GLY A 162 -15.77 12.39 -23.60
CA GLY A 162 -14.79 12.95 -24.53
C GLY A 162 -15.04 12.56 -25.99
N ALA A 163 -15.45 11.31 -26.25
CA ALA A 163 -15.73 10.81 -27.60
C ALA A 163 -17.01 11.42 -28.22
N ALA A 164 -18.01 11.78 -27.40
CA ALA A 164 -19.23 12.44 -27.88
C ALA A 164 -18.99 13.90 -28.29
N GLY A 165 -17.98 14.57 -27.72
CA GLY A 165 -17.62 15.96 -28.04
C GLY A 165 -16.90 16.13 -29.39
N GLU A 166 -16.11 15.16 -29.82
CA GLU A 166 -15.40 15.22 -31.12
C GLU A 166 -16.30 14.88 -32.32
N ALA A 167 -17.35 14.06 -32.13
CA ALA A 167 -18.28 13.72 -33.21
C ALA A 167 -19.23 14.89 -33.61
N GLY A 168 -19.34 15.93 -32.78
CA GLY A 168 -20.20 17.10 -33.03
C GLY A 168 -19.56 18.23 -33.86
N GLY A 169 -18.26 18.15 -34.17
CA GLY A 169 -17.50 19.23 -34.81
C GLY A 169 -17.38 19.18 -36.35
N ALA A 170 -17.84 18.12 -37.00
CA ALA A 170 -17.51 17.84 -38.42
C ALA A 170 -18.62 18.16 -39.45
N ALA A 171 -19.69 18.89 -39.09
CA ALA A 171 -20.80 19.15 -40.01
C ALA A 171 -21.25 20.62 -39.99
N ARG A 172 -20.42 21.55 -40.51
CA ARG A 172 -20.86 22.88 -40.96
C ARG A 172 -19.79 23.54 -41.82
N GLY A 173 -19.80 23.30 -43.13
CA GLY A 173 -18.98 24.06 -44.08
C GLY A 173 -19.12 23.59 -45.53
N GLY A 174 -19.81 24.40 -46.35
CA GLY A 174 -19.86 24.31 -47.82
C GLY A 174 -21.22 23.79 -48.34
N ALA A 175 -21.97 24.47 -49.21
CA ALA A 175 -21.64 25.52 -50.15
C ALA A 175 -22.88 26.36 -50.52
N GLU A 176 -22.70 27.68 -50.58
CA GLU A 176 -23.48 28.61 -51.40
C GLU A 176 -22.47 29.48 -52.16
N ALA A 177 -22.50 29.40 -53.49
CA ALA A 177 -22.16 30.40 -54.52
C ALA A 177 -21.82 29.70 -55.85
#